data_AF-A0A7X3Y9G7-F1
#
_entry.id   AF-A0A7X3Y9G7-F1
#
_cell.length_a   1.000
_cell.length_b   1.000
_cell.length_c   1.000
_cell.angle_alpha   90.00
_cell.angle_beta   90.00
_cell.angle_gamma   90.00
#
_symmetry.space_group_name_H-M   'P 1'
#
loop_
_entity.id
_entity.type
_entity.pdbx_description
1 polymer ?
#
loop_
_entity_poly.entity_id
_entity_poly.type
_entity_poly.pdbx_seq_one_letter_code
_entity_poly.pdbx_strand_id
1 'polypeptide(L)'
;MANGENASGPILAADGRPLRQSLARALRLQKLRALMLIAPLLIFILVTFAAPIADMLFRSVENAIVPDTLPLTVAALEEWDDASGQPPGEEVFAALHQDLLAAVAAKAHTKLGSRLNYEQTGVASLLRKTGRRVKRMKEDGDLATQFAKVHKSWADPETWATIKRFSSAYTSGYFLNAVDAKLGATGIEARPENERIYIFLFERTLLLSVVITVACLLIGYPVAFLLATLPMRTSNMLMILVLLPFWTSLLVRTSAWKVLLQQQGVINDTLVFIGLVADDGRLAMINNQTGTIIAMTHIL
;
A
#
# COMPACT_ATOMS: atom_id res chain seq x y z
N MET A 1 18.72 7.27 78.80
CA MET A 1 18.13 8.53 78.31
C MET A 1 18.99 9.06 77.17
N ALA A 2 18.48 9.03 75.94
CA ALA A 2 18.58 10.04 74.88
C ALA A 2 18.36 9.35 73.53
N ASN A 3 17.13 9.42 73.02
CA ASN A 3 16.71 8.93 71.72
C ASN A 3 17.44 9.71 70.61
N GLY A 4 18.22 9.03 69.78
CA GLY A 4 18.64 9.54 68.47
C GLY A 4 17.52 9.33 67.47
N GLU A 5 16.54 10.24 67.44
CA GLU A 5 15.50 10.23 66.41
C GLU A 5 16.12 10.53 65.03
N ASN A 6 15.90 9.61 64.10
CA ASN A 6 16.15 9.77 62.68
C ASN A 6 15.50 11.07 62.18
N ALA A 7 16.33 12.05 61.82
CA ALA A 7 15.90 13.24 61.08
C ALA A 7 15.62 12.86 59.60
N SER A 8 14.64 11.99 59.38
CA SER A 8 14.03 11.72 58.06
C SER A 8 12.93 12.73 57.78
N GLY A 9 13.23 14.02 57.93
CA GLY A 9 12.36 15.12 57.53
C GLY A 9 12.50 15.39 56.03
N PRO A 10 11.43 15.80 55.32
CA PRO A 10 11.54 16.15 53.91
C PRO A 10 12.54 17.29 53.75
N ILE A 11 13.58 17.08 52.93
CA ILE A 11 14.55 18.14 52.60
C ILE A 11 13.76 19.32 52.03
N LEU A 12 13.87 20.48 52.66
CA LEU A 12 13.13 21.70 52.31
C LEU A 12 14.00 22.58 51.40
N ALA A 13 13.37 23.27 50.45
CA ALA A 13 14.02 24.34 49.70
C ALA A 13 14.10 25.62 50.55
N ALA A 14 14.86 26.63 50.11
CA ALA A 14 15.08 27.90 50.83
C ALA A 14 13.79 28.69 51.17
N ASP A 15 12.66 28.31 50.58
CA ASP A 15 11.32 28.86 50.78
C ASP A 15 10.43 28.01 51.74
N GLY A 16 11.02 27.01 52.41
CA GLY A 16 10.33 26.18 53.42
C GLY A 16 9.40 25.11 52.85
N ARG A 17 9.38 24.90 51.52
CA ARG A 17 8.57 23.87 50.86
C ARG A 17 9.38 22.60 50.59
N PRO A 18 8.75 21.41 50.53
CA PRO A 18 9.46 20.16 50.22
C PRO A 18 10.19 20.24 48.87
N LEU A 19 11.50 19.99 48.84
CA LEU A 19 12.38 20.10 47.67
C LEU A 19 11.87 19.30 46.47
N ARG A 20 11.24 18.15 46.70
CA ARG A 20 10.63 17.34 45.64
C ARG A 20 9.50 18.07 44.90
N GLN A 21 8.71 18.89 45.61
CA GLN A 21 7.59 19.63 45.00
C GLN A 21 8.08 20.84 44.21
N SER A 22 9.09 21.56 44.70
CA SER A 22 9.70 22.69 43.97
C SER A 22 10.48 22.20 42.74
N LEU A 23 11.25 21.11 42.87
CA LEU A 23 11.95 20.47 41.75
C LEU A 23 10.98 19.95 40.69
N ALA A 24 9.87 19.31 41.10
CA ALA A 24 8.86 18.82 40.15
C ALA A 24 8.16 19.96 39.39
N ARG A 25 7.89 21.11 40.03
CA ARG A 25 7.34 22.30 39.34
C ARG A 25 8.34 22.91 38.38
N ALA A 26 9.59 23.08 38.79
CA ALA A 26 10.66 23.62 37.95
C ALA A 26 10.91 22.73 36.72
N LEU A 27 10.96 21.41 36.92
CA LEU A 27 11.09 20.43 35.84
C LEU A 27 9.89 20.44 34.88
N ARG A 28 8.66 20.60 35.37
CA ARG A 28 7.47 20.74 34.51
C ARG A 28 7.54 21.98 33.64
N LEU A 29 7.93 23.13 34.19
CA LEU A 29 8.12 24.38 33.44
C LEU A 29 9.22 24.25 32.38
N GLN A 30 10.34 23.61 32.73
CA GLN A 30 11.43 23.37 31.78
C GLN A 30 11.02 22.40 30.66
N LYS A 31 10.32 21.31 30.99
CA LYS A 31 9.75 20.38 29.99
C LYS A 31 8.74 21.07 29.09
N LEU A 32 7.88 21.92 29.64
CA LEU A 32 6.85 22.63 28.85
C LEU A 32 7.48 23.67 27.92
N ARG A 33 8.55 24.36 28.34
CA ARG A 33 9.36 25.23 27.47
C ARG A 33 10.05 24.44 26.34
N ALA A 34 10.68 23.31 26.66
CA ALA A 34 11.28 22.44 25.65
C ALA A 34 10.25 21.90 24.66
N LEU A 35 9.06 21.53 25.14
CA LEU A 35 7.96 21.06 24.31
C LEU A 35 7.40 22.19 23.44
N MET A 36 7.28 23.43 23.96
CA MET A 36 6.90 24.60 23.16
C MET A 36 7.91 24.96 22.06
N LEU A 37 9.21 24.74 22.29
CA LEU A 37 10.25 24.94 21.26
C LEU A 37 10.16 23.90 20.14
N ILE A 38 9.78 22.66 20.46
CA ILE A 38 9.66 21.55 19.50
C ILE A 38 8.25 21.49 18.86
N ALA A 39 7.24 22.06 19.53
CA ALA A 39 5.84 22.00 19.11
C ALA A 39 5.60 22.47 17.67
N PRO A 40 6.20 23.58 17.17
CA PRO A 40 5.98 24.01 15.78
C PRO A 40 6.43 22.95 14.76
N LEU A 41 7.60 22.33 14.98
CA LEU A 41 8.11 21.28 14.12
C LEU A 41 7.26 20.01 14.22
N LEU A 42 6.85 19.63 15.44
CA LEU A 42 6.00 18.47 15.67
C LEU A 42 4.62 18.64 15.02
N ILE A 43 4.00 19.81 15.19
CA ILE A 43 2.71 20.17 14.56
C ILE A 43 2.86 20.15 13.05
N PHE A 44 3.94 20.72 12.52
CA PHE A 44 4.22 20.68 11.09
C PHE A 44 4.28 19.23 10.58
N ILE A 45 5.03 18.34 11.23
CA ILE A 45 5.11 16.92 10.86
C ILE A 45 3.73 16.23 10.97
N LEU A 46 2.99 16.48 12.05
CA LEU A 46 1.67 15.88 12.24
C LEU A 46 0.68 16.33 11.16
N VAL A 47 0.69 17.61 10.79
CA VAL A 47 -0.25 18.17 9.80
C VAL A 47 0.16 17.79 8.37
N THR A 48 1.45 17.76 8.06
CA THR A 48 1.92 17.55 6.67
C THR A 48 2.17 16.10 6.30
N PHE A 49 2.51 15.25 7.27
CA PHE A 49 2.77 13.83 7.03
C PHE A 49 1.72 12.95 7.71
N ALA A 50 1.50 13.09 9.03
CA ALA A 50 0.65 12.15 9.76
C ALA A 50 -0.84 12.27 9.39
N ALA A 51 -1.36 13.50 9.25
CA ALA A 51 -2.76 13.74 8.92
C ALA A 51 -3.11 13.26 7.50
N PRO A 52 -2.32 13.53 6.43
CA PRO A 52 -2.59 12.96 5.11
C PRO A 52 -2.47 11.43 5.07
N ILE A 53 -1.54 10.84 5.83
CA ILE A 53 -1.44 9.38 5.94
C ILE A 53 -2.69 8.82 6.63
N ALA A 54 -3.12 9.43 7.74
CA ALA A 54 -4.33 9.00 8.43
C ALA A 54 -5.57 9.15 7.54
N ASP A 55 -5.73 10.29 6.86
CA ASP A 55 -6.80 10.52 5.88
C ASP A 55 -6.77 9.47 4.76
N MET A 56 -5.59 9.18 4.20
CA MET A 56 -5.44 8.11 3.20
C MET A 56 -5.78 6.71 3.74
N LEU A 57 -5.45 6.43 5.00
CA LEU A 57 -5.80 5.16 5.66
C LEU A 57 -7.30 5.06 5.93
N PHE A 58 -8.00 6.15 6.24
CA PHE A 58 -9.46 6.12 6.37
C PHE A 58 -10.15 6.04 5.01
N ARG A 59 -9.67 6.80 4.01
CA ARG A 59 -10.13 6.73 2.61
C ARG A 59 -9.93 5.36 1.98
N SER A 60 -8.99 4.55 2.46
CA SER A 60 -8.77 3.18 1.96
C SER A 60 -9.83 2.20 2.43
N VAL A 61 -10.67 2.56 3.41
CA VAL A 61 -11.80 1.76 3.92
C VAL A 61 -13.14 2.37 3.53
N GLU A 62 -13.18 3.69 3.40
CA GLU A 62 -14.37 4.44 3.04
C GLU A 62 -14.75 4.22 1.56
N ASN A 63 -15.97 3.81 1.33
CA ASN A 63 -16.56 3.64 0.00
C ASN A 63 -17.71 4.62 -0.18
N ALA A 64 -17.40 5.91 -0.18
CA ALA A 64 -18.41 6.95 -0.41
C ALA A 64 -18.93 6.95 -1.86
N ILE A 65 -18.19 6.37 -2.82
CA ILE A 65 -18.51 6.52 -4.25
C ILE A 65 -19.87 5.93 -4.63
N VAL A 66 -20.21 4.73 -4.15
CA VAL A 66 -21.50 4.08 -4.45
C VAL A 66 -22.66 4.79 -3.77
N PRO A 67 -22.69 4.97 -2.43
CA PRO A 67 -23.78 5.67 -1.75
C PRO A 67 -23.93 7.14 -2.15
N ASP A 68 -22.84 7.87 -2.46
CA ASP A 68 -22.94 9.26 -2.93
C ASP A 68 -23.49 9.36 -4.36
N THR A 69 -23.24 8.35 -5.20
CA THR A 69 -23.65 8.37 -6.61
C THR A 69 -25.03 7.77 -6.82
N LEU A 70 -25.41 6.76 -6.02
CA LEU A 70 -26.66 6.01 -6.13
C LEU A 70 -27.46 5.96 -4.80
N PRO A 71 -27.76 7.10 -4.15
CA PRO A 71 -28.38 7.09 -2.82
C PRO A 71 -29.76 6.41 -2.78
N LEU A 72 -30.60 6.60 -3.80
CA LEU A 72 -31.93 6.00 -3.85
C LEU A 72 -31.84 4.50 -4.12
N THR A 73 -30.96 4.10 -5.02
CA THR A 73 -30.73 2.70 -5.39
C THR A 73 -30.16 1.92 -4.22
N VAL A 74 -29.24 2.52 -3.47
CA VAL A 74 -28.67 1.91 -2.25
C VAL A 74 -29.78 1.63 -1.24
N ALA A 75 -30.64 2.61 -0.96
CA ALA A 75 -31.76 2.42 -0.05
C ALA A 75 -32.73 1.32 -0.53
N ALA A 76 -33.07 1.31 -1.82
CA ALA A 76 -33.96 0.29 -2.39
C ALA A 76 -33.35 -1.12 -2.41
N LEU A 77 -32.01 -1.24 -2.50
CA LEU A 77 -31.29 -2.51 -2.48
C LEU A 77 -31.17 -3.13 -1.09
N GLU A 78 -31.41 -2.38 -0.01
CA GLU A 78 -31.36 -2.94 1.36
C GLU A 78 -32.43 -4.02 1.56
N GLU A 79 -33.62 -3.82 0.99
CA GLU A 79 -34.77 -4.73 1.13
C GLU A 79 -34.74 -5.89 0.12
N TRP A 80 -33.96 -5.78 -0.96
CA TRP A 80 -33.87 -6.82 -1.98
C TRP A 80 -33.04 -8.02 -1.50
N ASP A 81 -33.55 -9.24 -1.67
CA ASP A 81 -32.82 -10.47 -1.35
C ASP A 81 -31.85 -10.87 -2.48
N ASP A 82 -30.55 -10.71 -2.23
CA ASP A 82 -29.47 -11.05 -3.16
C ASP A 82 -29.22 -12.57 -3.27
N ALA A 83 -29.74 -13.39 -2.36
CA ALA A 83 -29.65 -14.85 -2.45
C ALA A 83 -30.74 -15.46 -3.34
N SER A 84 -31.75 -14.69 -3.73
CA SER A 84 -32.89 -15.15 -4.55
C SER A 84 -32.49 -15.62 -5.97
N GLY A 85 -31.32 -15.20 -6.46
CA GLY A 85 -30.88 -15.49 -7.83
C GLY A 85 -31.71 -14.80 -8.92
N GLN A 86 -32.54 -13.81 -8.55
CA GLN A 86 -33.36 -13.03 -9.46
C GLN A 86 -32.95 -11.55 -9.42
N PRO A 87 -33.04 -10.82 -10.54
CA PRO A 87 -32.82 -9.38 -10.52
C PRO A 87 -33.85 -8.69 -9.62
N PRO A 88 -33.54 -7.50 -9.09
CA PRO A 88 -34.45 -6.78 -8.20
C PRO A 88 -35.72 -6.33 -8.92
N GLY A 89 -36.73 -5.99 -8.12
CA GLY A 89 -38.01 -5.49 -8.62
C GLY A 89 -37.93 -4.11 -9.27
N GLU A 90 -39.03 -3.71 -9.90
CA GLU A 90 -39.15 -2.46 -10.66
C GLU A 90 -38.83 -1.20 -9.83
N GLU A 91 -39.10 -1.23 -8.51
CA GLU A 91 -38.80 -0.13 -7.60
C GLU A 91 -37.30 0.21 -7.56
N VAL A 92 -36.44 -0.81 -7.57
CA VAL A 92 -34.98 -0.63 -7.58
C VAL A 92 -34.52 -0.07 -8.93
N PHE A 93 -35.14 -0.49 -10.04
CA PHE A 93 -34.86 0.06 -11.36
C PHE A 93 -35.30 1.52 -11.49
N ALA A 94 -36.42 1.90 -10.87
CA ALA A 94 -36.89 3.28 -10.79
C ALA A 94 -35.91 4.16 -9.99
N ALA A 95 -35.45 3.69 -8.83
CA ALA A 95 -34.43 4.36 -8.04
C ALA A 95 -33.11 4.53 -8.81
N LEU A 96 -32.66 3.46 -9.50
CA LEU A 96 -31.47 3.50 -10.35
C LEU A 96 -31.59 4.50 -11.50
N HIS A 97 -32.76 4.59 -12.14
CA HIS A 97 -32.99 5.54 -13.22
C HIS A 97 -32.83 6.98 -12.74
N GLN A 98 -33.44 7.33 -11.62
CA GLN A 98 -33.34 8.67 -11.02
C GLN A 98 -31.90 9.00 -10.61
N ASP A 99 -31.22 8.09 -9.92
CA ASP A 99 -29.83 8.28 -9.51
C ASP A 99 -28.90 8.43 -10.71
N LEU A 100 -29.07 7.59 -11.75
CA LEU A 100 -28.23 7.68 -12.95
C LEU A 100 -28.47 8.97 -13.73
N LEU A 101 -29.68 9.53 -13.74
CA LEU A 101 -29.93 10.85 -14.33
C LEU A 101 -29.09 11.93 -13.62
N ALA A 102 -29.12 11.94 -12.29
CA ALA A 102 -28.32 12.85 -11.47
C ALA A 102 -26.81 12.62 -11.66
N ALA A 103 -26.37 11.36 -11.61
CA ALA A 103 -24.97 10.98 -11.79
C ALA A 103 -24.44 11.26 -13.21
N VAL A 104 -25.29 11.24 -14.23
CA VAL A 104 -24.91 11.66 -15.59
C VAL A 104 -24.78 13.17 -15.68
N ALA A 105 -25.69 13.93 -15.06
CA ALA A 105 -25.60 15.39 -15.01
C ALA A 105 -24.31 15.85 -14.29
N ALA A 106 -23.96 15.20 -13.18
CA ALA A 106 -22.73 15.44 -12.41
C ALA A 106 -21.47 14.78 -13.00
N LYS A 107 -21.59 14.00 -14.09
CA LYS A 107 -20.50 13.17 -14.68
C LYS A 107 -19.88 12.15 -13.70
N ALA A 108 -20.57 11.79 -12.62
CA ALA A 108 -20.13 10.84 -11.60
C ALA A 108 -20.25 9.36 -12.04
N HIS A 109 -21.20 9.03 -12.93
CA HIS A 109 -21.47 7.66 -13.38
C HIS A 109 -20.25 6.94 -14.00
N THR A 110 -19.30 7.66 -14.61
CA THR A 110 -18.06 7.07 -15.15
C THR A 110 -17.06 6.72 -14.07
N LYS A 111 -16.98 7.52 -13.00
CA LYS A 111 -16.15 7.26 -11.82
C LYS A 111 -16.67 6.04 -11.06
N LEU A 112 -18.00 5.98 -10.85
CA LEU A 112 -18.68 4.81 -10.29
C LEU A 112 -18.39 3.54 -11.10
N GLY A 113 -18.53 3.63 -12.43
CA GLY A 113 -18.26 2.50 -13.33
C GLY A 113 -16.83 1.99 -13.26
N SER A 114 -15.85 2.90 -13.27
CA SER A 114 -14.44 2.53 -13.10
C SER A 114 -14.17 1.87 -11.75
N ARG A 115 -14.80 2.33 -10.67
CA ARG A 115 -14.64 1.75 -9.33
C ARG A 115 -15.19 0.34 -9.25
N LEU A 116 -16.42 0.12 -9.68
CA LEU A 116 -17.05 -1.21 -9.65
C LEU A 116 -16.39 -2.20 -10.62
N ASN A 117 -15.69 -1.72 -11.65
CA ASN A 117 -15.00 -2.58 -12.61
C ASN A 117 -13.79 -3.31 -12.03
N TYR A 118 -13.22 -2.84 -10.91
CA TYR A 118 -12.21 -3.61 -10.15
C TYR A 118 -12.80 -4.86 -9.49
N GLU A 119 -14.11 -4.87 -9.27
CA GLU A 119 -14.82 -5.95 -8.58
C GLU A 119 -15.49 -6.90 -9.58
N GLN A 120 -16.15 -6.34 -10.59
CA GLN A 120 -16.79 -7.10 -11.67
C GLN A 120 -16.38 -6.50 -13.03
N THR A 121 -15.65 -7.28 -13.82
CA THR A 121 -15.22 -6.86 -15.16
C THR A 121 -16.43 -6.54 -16.05
N GLY A 122 -16.38 -5.40 -16.75
CA GLY A 122 -17.41 -4.98 -17.69
C GLY A 122 -18.40 -3.96 -17.12
N VAL A 123 -18.46 -3.77 -15.80
CA VAL A 123 -19.37 -2.78 -15.17
C VAL A 123 -19.08 -1.35 -15.63
N ALA A 124 -17.81 -1.00 -15.88
CA ALA A 124 -17.48 0.32 -16.43
C ALA A 124 -18.11 0.56 -17.82
N SER A 125 -18.17 -0.47 -18.65
CA SER A 125 -18.83 -0.41 -19.97
C SER A 125 -20.34 -0.32 -19.82
N LEU A 126 -20.91 -1.10 -18.90
CA LEU A 126 -22.32 -1.10 -18.55
C LEU A 126 -22.79 0.29 -18.10
N LEU A 127 -22.14 0.93 -17.12
CA LEU A 127 -22.54 2.27 -16.67
C LEU A 127 -22.31 3.35 -17.72
N ARG A 128 -21.24 3.27 -18.53
CA ARG A 128 -21.02 4.20 -19.65
C ARG A 128 -22.11 4.08 -20.72
N LYS A 129 -22.49 2.86 -21.11
CA LYS A 129 -23.55 2.62 -22.11
C LYS A 129 -24.91 3.07 -21.59
N THR A 130 -25.19 2.78 -20.33
CA THR A 130 -26.43 3.14 -19.65
C THR A 130 -26.56 4.65 -19.49
N GLY A 131 -25.52 5.34 -19.02
CA GLY A 131 -25.53 6.79 -18.86
C GLY A 131 -25.77 7.57 -20.18
N ARG A 132 -25.36 7.01 -21.33
CA ARG A 132 -25.67 7.62 -22.65
C ARG A 132 -27.14 7.52 -23.06
N ARG A 133 -27.90 6.58 -22.48
CA ARG A 133 -29.27 6.24 -22.90
C ARG A 133 -30.32 6.50 -21.82
N VAL A 134 -29.92 6.67 -20.56
CA VAL A 134 -30.83 6.85 -19.41
C VAL A 134 -31.82 8.02 -19.61
N LYS A 135 -31.36 9.14 -20.21
CA LYS A 135 -32.23 10.29 -20.55
C LYS A 135 -33.35 10.01 -21.56
N ARG A 136 -33.26 8.89 -22.28
CA ARG A 136 -34.27 8.47 -23.28
C ARG A 136 -35.20 7.38 -22.75
N MET A 137 -34.94 6.88 -21.54
CA MET A 137 -35.79 5.91 -20.88
C MET A 137 -37.03 6.61 -20.31
N LYS A 138 -38.15 5.91 -20.38
CA LYS A 138 -39.45 6.37 -19.92
C LYS A 138 -39.71 5.85 -18.51
N GLU A 139 -40.03 6.75 -17.58
CA GLU A 139 -40.32 6.44 -16.17
C GLU A 139 -41.63 5.67 -15.99
N ASP A 140 -42.58 5.85 -16.91
CA ASP A 140 -43.92 5.24 -16.92
C ASP A 140 -43.98 3.86 -17.59
N GLY A 141 -42.85 3.36 -18.10
CA GLY A 141 -42.75 2.05 -18.72
C GLY A 141 -41.86 1.09 -17.93
N ASP A 142 -41.90 -0.20 -18.28
CA ASP A 142 -41.04 -1.25 -17.72
C ASP A 142 -39.54 -0.89 -17.88
N LEU A 143 -38.96 -0.33 -16.81
CA LEU A 143 -37.58 0.10 -16.70
C LEU A 143 -36.66 -1.12 -16.71
N ALA A 144 -37.00 -2.20 -16.01
CA ALA A 144 -36.21 -3.43 -16.03
C ALA A 144 -35.89 -3.88 -17.47
N THR A 145 -36.92 -3.94 -18.32
CA THR A 145 -36.76 -4.26 -19.75
C THR A 145 -35.97 -3.19 -20.51
N GLN A 146 -36.18 -1.91 -20.21
CA GLN A 146 -35.43 -0.82 -20.85
C GLN A 146 -33.93 -0.88 -20.53
N PHE A 147 -33.56 -1.14 -19.28
CA PHE A 147 -32.17 -1.33 -18.85
C PHE A 147 -31.55 -2.58 -19.47
N ALA A 148 -32.25 -3.72 -19.46
CA ALA A 148 -31.80 -4.96 -20.09
C ALA A 148 -31.55 -4.81 -21.61
N LYS A 149 -32.37 -4.00 -22.31
CA LYS A 149 -32.16 -3.65 -23.72
C LYS A 149 -30.90 -2.82 -23.95
N VAL A 150 -30.44 -2.04 -22.97
CA VAL A 150 -29.19 -1.28 -23.07
C VAL A 150 -27.97 -2.16 -22.79
N HIS A 151 -28.03 -2.98 -21.75
CA HIS A 151 -26.97 -3.91 -21.42
C HIS A 151 -27.52 -5.18 -20.77
N LYS A 152 -27.13 -6.35 -21.29
CA LYS A 152 -27.62 -7.65 -20.81
C LYS A 152 -27.33 -7.89 -19.33
N SER A 153 -26.20 -7.40 -18.81
CA SER A 153 -25.86 -7.59 -17.38
C SER A 153 -26.77 -6.85 -16.40
N TRP A 154 -27.69 -5.97 -16.84
CA TRP A 154 -28.73 -5.46 -15.94
C TRP A 154 -29.78 -6.53 -15.58
N ALA A 155 -29.89 -7.59 -16.38
CA ALA A 155 -30.71 -8.75 -16.06
C ALA A 155 -29.93 -9.81 -15.25
N ASP A 156 -28.63 -9.60 -15.03
CA ASP A 156 -27.78 -10.49 -14.24
C ASP A 156 -27.85 -10.11 -12.75
N PRO A 157 -28.37 -10.99 -11.87
CA PRO A 157 -28.44 -10.73 -10.43
C PRO A 157 -27.07 -10.42 -9.81
N GLU A 158 -25.98 -10.95 -10.36
CA GLU A 158 -24.63 -10.73 -9.82
C GLU A 158 -24.20 -9.26 -9.94
N THR A 159 -24.66 -8.54 -10.97
CA THR A 159 -24.39 -7.10 -11.10
C THR A 159 -25.07 -6.31 -9.98
N TRP A 160 -26.28 -6.71 -9.57
CA TRP A 160 -27.00 -6.08 -8.47
C TRP A 160 -26.41 -6.45 -7.11
N ALA A 161 -26.06 -7.72 -6.91
CA ALA A 161 -25.35 -8.18 -5.72
C ALA A 161 -24.02 -7.46 -5.54
N THR A 162 -23.29 -7.21 -6.63
CA THR A 162 -22.07 -6.39 -6.62
C THR A 162 -22.36 -4.96 -6.17
N ILE A 163 -23.39 -4.30 -6.73
CA ILE A 163 -23.75 -2.93 -6.31
C ILE A 163 -24.10 -2.92 -4.81
N LYS A 164 -24.98 -3.83 -4.36
CA LYS A 164 -25.42 -3.96 -2.96
C LYS A 164 -24.24 -4.19 -1.99
N ARG A 165 -23.32 -5.08 -2.33
CA ARG A 165 -22.13 -5.39 -1.51
C ARG A 165 -21.22 -4.18 -1.29
N PHE A 166 -21.21 -3.25 -2.24
CA PHE A 166 -20.44 -2.00 -2.17
C PHE A 166 -21.30 -0.78 -1.83
N SER A 167 -22.56 -0.97 -1.42
CA SER A 167 -23.46 0.11 -0.99
C SER A 167 -23.12 0.67 0.39
N SER A 168 -22.43 -0.09 1.24
CA SER A 168 -22.02 0.37 2.58
C SER A 168 -20.92 1.44 2.50
N ALA A 169 -21.03 2.47 3.33
CA ALA A 169 -20.03 3.55 3.43
C ALA A 169 -18.63 3.04 3.83
N TYR A 170 -18.54 1.85 4.43
CA TYR A 170 -17.29 1.18 4.78
C TYR A 170 -17.23 -0.19 4.09
N THR A 171 -16.09 -0.55 3.53
CA THR A 171 -15.87 -1.89 2.96
C THR A 171 -14.50 -2.45 3.32
N SER A 172 -14.48 -3.72 3.72
CA SER A 172 -13.24 -4.48 3.91
C SER A 172 -12.66 -5.00 2.59
N GLY A 173 -13.42 -4.92 1.49
CA GLY A 173 -13.03 -5.43 0.17
C GLY A 173 -11.70 -4.85 -0.35
N TYR A 174 -11.39 -3.61 0.00
CA TYR A 174 -10.12 -2.98 -0.37
C TYR A 174 -8.90 -3.69 0.19
N PHE A 175 -8.95 -4.15 1.45
CA PHE A 175 -7.85 -4.88 2.07
C PHE A 175 -7.74 -6.30 1.55
N LEU A 176 -8.86 -6.93 1.20
CA LEU A 176 -8.86 -8.27 0.61
C LEU A 176 -8.05 -8.30 -0.69
N ASN A 177 -8.12 -7.23 -1.50
CA ASN A 177 -7.32 -7.12 -2.72
C ASN A 177 -5.80 -7.19 -2.43
N ALA A 178 -5.32 -6.64 -1.31
CA ALA A 178 -3.90 -6.67 -0.95
C ALA A 178 -3.38 -8.08 -0.62
N VAL A 179 -4.29 -8.99 -0.24
CA VAL A 179 -3.99 -10.39 0.07
C VAL A 179 -4.54 -11.34 -1.00
N ASP A 180 -4.67 -10.86 -2.24
CA ASP A 180 -5.17 -11.62 -3.39
C ASP A 180 -6.54 -12.31 -3.12
N ALA A 181 -7.41 -11.64 -2.34
CA ALA A 181 -8.77 -12.08 -2.01
C ALA A 181 -9.82 -11.06 -2.49
N LYS A 182 -11.07 -11.49 -2.56
CA LYS A 182 -12.22 -10.64 -2.86
C LYS A 182 -13.41 -11.01 -1.97
N LEU A 183 -14.31 -10.04 -1.79
CA LEU A 183 -15.60 -10.31 -1.17
C LEU A 183 -16.53 -10.86 -2.26
N GLY A 184 -16.82 -12.16 -2.21
CA GLY A 184 -17.73 -12.91 -3.07
C GLY A 184 -19.15 -13.00 -2.51
N ALA A 185 -20.03 -13.75 -3.18
CA ALA A 185 -21.45 -13.89 -2.80
C ALA A 185 -21.67 -14.56 -1.44
N THR A 186 -20.76 -15.46 -1.05
CA THR A 186 -20.88 -16.25 0.19
C THR A 186 -19.89 -15.85 1.27
N GLY A 187 -19.02 -14.85 1.01
CA GLY A 187 -18.02 -14.39 1.96
C GLY A 187 -16.68 -14.03 1.29
N ILE A 188 -15.58 -14.24 2.00
CA ILE A 188 -14.23 -13.95 1.50
C ILE A 188 -13.77 -15.13 0.64
N GLU A 189 -13.46 -14.85 -0.62
CA GLU A 189 -12.99 -15.84 -1.59
C GLU A 189 -11.63 -15.43 -2.12
N ALA A 190 -10.74 -16.39 -2.37
CA ALA A 190 -9.47 -16.11 -3.01
C ALA A 190 -9.68 -15.71 -4.48
N ARG A 191 -8.89 -14.77 -4.99
CA ARG A 191 -8.91 -14.40 -6.41
C ARG A 191 -8.54 -15.62 -7.28
N PRO A 192 -8.96 -15.66 -8.54
CA PRO A 192 -8.48 -16.64 -9.52
C PRO A 192 -6.94 -16.65 -9.61
N GLU A 193 -6.31 -17.81 -9.84
CA GLU A 193 -4.84 -17.94 -9.83
C GLU A 193 -4.13 -16.97 -10.79
N ASN A 194 -4.75 -16.67 -11.93
CA ASN A 194 -4.26 -15.72 -12.93
C ASN A 194 -4.32 -14.24 -12.47
N GLU A 195 -5.01 -13.94 -11.37
CA GLU A 195 -5.12 -12.59 -10.79
C GLU A 195 -4.35 -12.45 -9.47
N ARG A 196 -3.79 -13.53 -8.91
CA ARG A 196 -3.01 -13.49 -7.66
C ARG A 196 -1.59 -13.01 -7.92
N ILE A 197 -1.35 -11.72 -7.70
CA ILE A 197 -0.06 -11.09 -8.01
C ILE A 197 0.56 -10.48 -6.76
N TYR A 198 -0.24 -10.01 -5.81
CA TYR A 198 0.25 -9.18 -4.71
C TYR A 198 1.07 -9.98 -3.70
N ILE A 199 0.56 -11.11 -3.20
CA ILE A 199 1.27 -11.95 -2.23
C ILE A 199 2.53 -12.52 -2.86
N PHE A 200 2.43 -13.00 -4.10
CA PHE A 200 3.58 -13.55 -4.82
C PHE A 200 4.71 -12.54 -4.99
N LEU A 201 4.39 -11.30 -5.38
CA LEU A 201 5.40 -10.25 -5.49
C LEU A 201 5.96 -9.86 -4.12
N PHE A 202 5.12 -9.81 -3.08
CA PHE A 202 5.55 -9.51 -1.72
C PHE A 202 6.52 -10.56 -1.16
N GLU A 203 6.20 -11.85 -1.31
CA GLU A 203 7.10 -12.94 -0.90
C GLU A 203 8.42 -12.89 -1.65
N ARG A 204 8.38 -12.62 -2.96
CA ARG A 204 9.60 -12.47 -3.77
C ARG A 204 10.48 -11.32 -3.30
N THR A 205 9.91 -10.14 -3.04
CA THR A 205 10.69 -8.98 -2.59
C THR A 205 11.23 -9.17 -1.18
N LEU A 206 10.46 -9.82 -0.30
CA LEU A 206 10.87 -10.16 1.06
C LEU A 206 12.03 -11.18 1.05
N LEU A 207 11.91 -12.26 0.27
CA LEU A 207 12.98 -13.25 0.14
C LEU A 207 14.25 -12.60 -0.43
N LEU A 208 14.09 -11.76 -1.47
CA LEU A 208 15.21 -11.07 -2.11
C LEU A 208 15.94 -10.14 -1.13
N SER A 209 15.20 -9.36 -0.34
CA SER A 209 15.81 -8.45 0.65
C SER A 209 16.56 -9.21 1.73
N VAL A 210 15.98 -10.30 2.27
CA VAL A 210 16.63 -11.16 3.26
C VAL A 210 17.91 -11.78 2.70
N VAL A 211 17.88 -12.32 1.48
CA VAL A 211 19.05 -12.91 0.83
C VAL A 211 20.16 -11.87 0.64
N ILE A 212 19.82 -10.67 0.15
CA ILE A 212 20.78 -9.58 -0.03
C ILE A 212 21.38 -9.16 1.32
N THR A 213 20.56 -8.98 2.37
CA THR A 213 21.03 -8.62 3.71
C THR A 213 22.01 -9.66 4.26
N VAL A 214 21.69 -10.94 4.15
CA VAL A 214 22.58 -12.02 4.59
C VAL A 214 23.87 -12.04 3.77
N ALA A 215 23.80 -11.88 2.45
CA ALA A 215 24.99 -11.82 1.60
C ALA A 215 25.89 -10.63 1.92
N CYS A 216 25.32 -9.43 2.14
CA CYS A 216 26.06 -8.24 2.57
C CYS A 216 26.72 -8.46 3.93
N LEU A 217 26.06 -9.11 4.88
CA LEU A 217 26.67 -9.45 6.18
C LEU A 217 27.82 -10.45 6.03
N LEU A 218 27.63 -11.51 5.23
CA LEU A 218 28.65 -12.54 5.01
C LEU A 218 29.91 -11.99 4.33
N ILE A 219 29.77 -11.01 3.45
CA ILE A 219 30.90 -10.39 2.74
C ILE A 219 31.48 -9.22 3.54
N GLY A 220 30.63 -8.37 4.11
CA GLY A 220 31.03 -7.16 4.82
C GLY A 220 31.64 -7.42 6.20
N TYR A 221 31.15 -8.43 6.94
CA TYR A 221 31.67 -8.74 8.28
C TYR A 221 33.14 -9.18 8.27
N PRO A 222 33.59 -10.10 7.40
CA PRO A 222 35.01 -10.43 7.29
C PRO A 222 35.89 -9.23 6.93
N VAL A 223 35.42 -8.36 6.04
CA VAL A 223 36.16 -7.14 5.65
C VAL A 223 36.26 -6.18 6.84
N ALA A 224 35.19 -5.96 7.58
CA ALA A 224 35.18 -5.12 8.78
C ALA A 224 36.08 -5.71 9.89
N PHE A 225 36.05 -7.02 10.09
CA PHE A 225 36.91 -7.71 11.04
C PHE A 225 38.39 -7.61 10.66
N LEU A 226 38.71 -7.75 9.36
CA LEU A 226 40.07 -7.57 8.85
C LEU A 226 40.54 -6.12 9.06
N LEU A 227 39.70 -5.13 8.76
CA LEU A 227 40.02 -3.72 8.98
C LEU A 227 40.28 -3.38 10.46
N ALA A 228 39.59 -4.06 11.37
CA ALA A 228 39.76 -3.88 12.82
C ALA A 228 41.03 -4.53 13.39
N THR A 229 41.60 -5.52 12.70
CA THR A 229 42.77 -6.29 13.16
C THR A 229 44.10 -5.86 12.51
N LEU A 230 44.04 -5.14 11.39
CA LEU A 230 45.23 -4.72 10.63
C LEU A 230 45.93 -3.46 11.20
N PRO A 231 47.24 -3.30 10.94
CA PRO A 231 47.98 -2.08 11.26
C PRO A 231 47.36 -0.81 10.66
N MET A 232 47.47 0.32 11.36
CA MET A 232 46.80 1.59 11.04
C MET A 232 46.99 2.06 9.58
N ARG A 233 48.19 1.89 9.01
CA ARG A 233 48.49 2.32 7.62
C ARG A 233 47.74 1.50 6.57
N THR A 234 47.72 0.17 6.72
CA THR A 234 47.02 -0.73 5.80
C THR A 234 45.51 -0.65 5.97
N SER A 235 45.03 -0.47 7.21
CA SER A 235 43.60 -0.27 7.49
C SER A 235 43.07 1.02 6.85
N ASN A 236 43.79 2.15 6.97
CA ASN A 236 43.41 3.40 6.29
C ASN A 236 43.36 3.27 4.76
N MET A 237 44.32 2.56 4.16
CA MET A 237 44.33 2.35 2.70
C MET A 237 43.13 1.52 2.23
N LEU A 238 42.81 0.43 2.94
CA LEU A 238 41.64 -0.40 2.65
C LEU A 238 40.32 0.35 2.88
N MET A 239 40.24 1.18 3.93
CA MET A 239 39.08 2.04 4.19
C MET A 239 38.81 2.99 3.01
N ILE A 240 39.85 3.62 2.46
CA ILE A 240 39.72 4.48 1.27
C ILE A 240 39.20 3.66 0.07
N LEU A 241 39.71 2.44 -0.13
CA LEU A 241 39.31 1.58 -1.23
C LEU A 241 37.82 1.17 -1.15
N VAL A 242 37.32 0.92 0.06
CA VAL A 242 35.91 0.60 0.34
C VAL A 242 35.01 1.83 0.19
N LEU A 243 35.50 3.02 0.55
CA LEU A 243 34.73 4.27 0.43
C LEU A 243 34.69 4.82 -1.00
N LEU A 244 35.67 4.51 -1.84
CA LEU A 244 35.74 4.94 -3.24
C LEU A 244 34.44 4.67 -4.03
N PRO A 245 33.83 3.47 -4.00
CA PRO A 245 32.55 3.22 -4.70
C PRO A 245 31.38 4.06 -4.20
N PHE A 246 31.42 4.57 -2.96
CA PHE A 246 30.37 5.46 -2.44
C PHE A 246 30.33 6.81 -3.17
N TRP A 247 31.49 7.27 -3.68
CA TRP A 247 31.61 8.51 -4.44
C TRP A 247 31.16 8.35 -5.89
N THR A 248 30.91 7.12 -6.33
CA THR A 248 30.40 6.83 -7.68
C THR A 248 28.88 6.79 -7.70
N SER A 249 28.29 7.48 -8.68
CA SER A 249 26.83 7.56 -8.85
C SER A 249 26.20 6.16 -8.93
N LEU A 250 25.13 5.96 -8.15
CA LEU A 250 24.35 4.72 -8.15
C LEU A 250 23.92 4.32 -9.57
N LEU A 251 23.54 5.28 -10.41
CA LEU A 251 23.09 5.02 -11.79
C LEU A 251 24.21 4.47 -12.69
N VAL A 252 25.45 4.94 -12.49
CA VAL A 252 26.60 4.46 -13.26
C VAL A 252 26.91 3.01 -12.85
N ARG A 253 26.89 2.74 -11.54
CA ARG A 253 27.11 1.39 -11.00
C ARG A 253 26.04 0.39 -11.47
N THR A 254 24.76 0.76 -11.43
CA THR A 254 23.67 -0.11 -11.91
C THR A 254 23.75 -0.35 -13.42
N SER A 255 24.10 0.67 -14.20
CA SER A 255 24.25 0.54 -15.67
C SER A 255 25.44 -0.33 -16.06
N ALA A 256 26.58 -0.20 -15.36
CA ALA A 256 27.75 -1.05 -15.57
C ALA A 256 27.45 -2.52 -15.29
N TRP A 257 26.78 -2.82 -14.17
CA TRP A 257 26.32 -4.19 -13.86
C TRP A 257 25.33 -4.73 -14.88
N LYS A 258 24.42 -3.88 -15.38
CA LYS A 258 23.51 -4.27 -16.45
C LYS A 258 24.27 -4.72 -17.70
N VAL A 259 25.31 -4.00 -18.11
CA VAL A 259 26.15 -4.37 -19.26
C VAL A 259 26.97 -5.64 -18.98
N LEU A 260 27.53 -5.78 -17.79
CA LEU A 260 28.30 -6.97 -17.40
C LEU A 260 27.45 -8.26 -17.39
N LEU A 261 26.19 -8.16 -16.98
CA LEU A 261 25.23 -9.28 -16.87
C LEU A 261 24.42 -9.53 -18.15
N GLN A 262 24.64 -8.75 -19.21
CA GLN A 262 24.01 -9.01 -20.51
C GLN A 262 24.43 -10.39 -21.06
N GLN A 263 23.61 -10.94 -21.97
CA GLN A 263 23.93 -12.22 -22.62
C GLN A 263 25.29 -12.16 -23.34
N GLN A 264 25.61 -11.04 -23.99
CA GLN A 264 26.93 -10.73 -24.57
C GLN A 264 27.82 -9.87 -23.65
N GLY A 265 27.61 -9.94 -22.34
CA GLY A 265 28.42 -9.23 -21.36
C GLY A 265 29.71 -9.98 -21.02
N VAL A 266 30.68 -9.24 -20.47
CA VAL A 266 32.03 -9.74 -20.11
C VAL A 266 31.98 -10.98 -19.20
N ILE A 267 30.99 -11.07 -18.30
CA ILE A 267 30.86 -12.22 -17.39
C ILE A 267 30.57 -13.51 -18.17
N ASN A 268 29.63 -13.45 -19.12
CA ASN A 268 29.32 -14.60 -19.97
C ASN A 268 30.46 -14.95 -20.92
N ASP A 269 31.12 -13.96 -21.52
CA ASP A 269 32.30 -14.19 -22.37
C ASP A 269 33.42 -14.91 -21.59
N THR A 270 33.64 -14.51 -20.33
CA THR A 270 34.64 -15.14 -19.46
C THR A 270 34.23 -16.57 -19.07
N LEU A 271 32.93 -16.83 -18.81
CA LEU A 271 32.42 -18.16 -18.51
C LEU A 271 32.54 -19.14 -19.69
N VAL A 272 32.28 -18.66 -20.91
CA VAL A 272 32.48 -19.43 -22.15
C VAL A 272 33.97 -19.69 -22.36
N PHE A 273 34.83 -18.69 -22.15
CA PHE A 273 36.28 -18.82 -22.27
C PHE A 273 36.88 -19.87 -21.32
N ILE A 274 36.39 -19.96 -20.08
CA ILE A 274 36.83 -20.96 -19.08
C ILE A 274 36.21 -22.35 -19.35
N GLY A 275 35.30 -22.46 -20.33
CA GLY A 275 34.66 -23.73 -20.71
C GLY A 275 33.56 -24.20 -19.77
N LEU A 276 33.07 -23.31 -18.89
CA LEU A 276 31.99 -23.59 -17.93
C LEU A 276 30.61 -23.57 -18.60
N VAL A 277 30.47 -22.87 -19.73
CA VAL A 277 29.22 -22.70 -20.48
C VAL A 277 29.53 -22.79 -21.98
N ALA A 278 28.71 -23.49 -22.75
CA ALA A 278 28.83 -23.55 -24.21
C ALA A 278 28.30 -22.25 -24.87
N ASP A 279 28.78 -21.93 -26.05
CA ASP A 279 28.49 -20.65 -26.74
C ASP A 279 26.99 -20.47 -27.09
N ASP A 280 26.25 -21.59 -27.17
CA ASP A 280 24.79 -21.68 -27.34
C ASP A 280 24.01 -21.69 -26.01
N GLY A 281 24.68 -21.91 -24.88
CA GLY A 281 24.10 -22.02 -23.53
C GLY A 281 24.24 -20.75 -22.68
N ARG A 282 24.46 -19.58 -23.29
CA ARG A 282 24.76 -18.32 -22.57
C ARG A 282 23.64 -17.95 -21.60
N LEU A 283 24.00 -17.77 -20.33
CA LEU A 283 23.04 -17.52 -19.26
C LEU A 283 22.40 -16.14 -19.39
N ALA A 284 21.06 -16.09 -19.43
CA ALA A 284 20.31 -14.85 -19.33
C ALA A 284 20.28 -14.37 -17.87
N MET A 285 21.34 -13.68 -17.44
CA MET A 285 21.44 -13.15 -16.06
C MET A 285 20.79 -11.78 -15.91
N ILE A 286 20.62 -11.05 -17.01
CA ILE A 286 19.91 -9.77 -17.02
C ILE A 286 18.40 -9.98 -16.80
N ASN A 287 17.80 -9.17 -15.92
CA ASN A 287 16.39 -9.22 -15.51
C ASN A 287 15.95 -10.51 -14.79
N ASN A 288 16.91 -11.27 -14.24
CA ASN A 288 16.61 -12.45 -13.42
C ASN A 288 16.99 -12.21 -11.94
N GLN A 289 16.39 -12.97 -11.04
CA GLN A 289 16.59 -12.85 -9.59
C GLN A 289 18.08 -12.93 -9.21
N THR A 290 18.83 -13.85 -9.82
CA THR A 290 20.27 -14.02 -9.56
C THR A 290 21.08 -12.77 -9.91
N GLY A 291 20.82 -12.17 -11.08
CA GLY A 291 21.51 -10.95 -11.49
C GLY A 291 21.20 -9.77 -10.57
N THR A 292 19.95 -9.67 -10.12
CA THR A 292 19.55 -8.64 -9.14
C THR A 292 20.24 -8.85 -7.79
N ILE A 293 20.34 -10.08 -7.27
CA ILE A 293 21.05 -10.36 -6.02
C ILE A 293 22.51 -9.93 -6.12
N ILE A 294 23.22 -10.38 -7.15
CA ILE A 294 24.66 -10.09 -7.33
C ILE A 294 24.90 -8.58 -7.45
N ALA A 295 24.13 -7.89 -8.30
CA ALA A 295 24.29 -6.47 -8.52
C ALA A 295 23.96 -5.67 -7.24
N MET A 296 22.87 -5.99 -6.55
CA MET A 296 22.46 -5.26 -5.35
C MET A 296 23.42 -5.50 -4.18
N THR A 297 23.89 -6.74 -3.96
CA THR A 297 24.86 -7.06 -2.90
C THR A 297 26.19 -6.33 -3.09
N HIS A 298 26.63 -6.09 -4.33
CA HIS A 298 27.85 -5.32 -4.60
C HIS A 298 27.63 -3.79 -4.49
N ILE A 299 26.43 -3.32 -4.83
CA ILE A 299 26.13 -1.88 -4.85
C ILE A 299 25.92 -1.31 -3.44
N LEU A 300 25.29 -2.11 -2.57
CA LEU A 300 24.93 -1.76 -1.20
C LEU A 300 26.13 -1.89 -0.26
#